data_AF-A0A7J4UR49-F1
#
_entry.id   AF-A0A7J4UR49-F1
#
_cell.length_a   1.000
_cell.length_b   1.000
_cell.length_c   1.000
_cell.angle_alpha   90.00
_cell.angle_beta   90.00
_cell.angle_gamma   90.00
#
_symmetry.space_group_name_H-M   'P 1'
#
loop_
_entity.id
_entity.type
_entity.pdbx_description
1 polymer ?
#
loop_
_entity_poly.entity_id
_entity_poly.type
_entity_poly.pdbx_seq_one_letter_code
_entity_poly.pdbx_strand_id
1 'polypeptide(L)'
;QIDTLDLSAAINAPISLKSGKPDLNLAPSDIQIDYSLIGPIFREKSDTIVSAIKEMPISDVKLQLETNGILKLEIDGSEVSINPDAIKIMEEYQTDEGKEVNVLTLPNATILLHL
;
A
#
# COMPACT_ATOMS: atom_id res chain seq x y z
N GLN A 1 -2.25 -33.27 15.20
CA GLN A 1 -2.32 -31.90 15.74
C GLN A 1 -0.95 -31.29 15.52
N ILE A 2 -0.85 -30.11 14.91
CA ILE A 2 0.44 -29.43 14.76
C ILE A 2 0.82 -28.90 16.15
N ASP A 3 2.00 -29.27 16.64
CA ASP A 3 2.55 -28.72 17.87
C ASP A 3 3.24 -27.37 17.56
N THR A 4 2.79 -26.31 18.21
CA THR A 4 3.35 -24.96 18.04
C THR A 4 4.48 -24.66 19.03
N LEU A 5 4.73 -25.53 20.01
CA LEU A 5 5.76 -25.32 21.03
C LEU A 5 7.16 -25.30 20.41
N ASP A 6 7.50 -26.33 19.63
CA ASP A 6 8.79 -26.41 18.93
C ASP A 6 9.00 -25.22 17.99
N LEU A 7 7.94 -24.84 17.26
CA LEU A 7 7.99 -23.68 16.36
C LEU A 7 8.22 -22.38 17.14
N SER A 8 7.51 -22.17 18.25
CA SER A 8 7.64 -20.98 19.08
C SER A 8 9.03 -20.87 19.72
N ALA A 9 9.61 -22.02 20.12
CA ALA A 9 10.98 -22.10 20.62
C ALA A 9 12.02 -21.82 19.52
N ALA A 10 11.79 -22.30 18.29
CA ALA A 10 12.71 -22.10 17.17
C ALA A 10 12.81 -20.64 16.72
N ILE A 11 11.69 -19.90 16.71
CA ILE A 11 11.67 -18.49 16.28
C ILE A 11 11.68 -17.51 17.47
N ASN A 12 11.63 -18.01 18.70
CA ASN A 12 11.54 -17.24 19.93
C ASN A 12 10.37 -16.21 19.93
N ALA A 13 9.21 -16.62 19.44
CA ALA A 13 8.02 -15.77 19.32
C ALA A 13 6.72 -16.58 19.52
N PRO A 14 5.63 -15.95 20.01
CA PRO A 14 4.36 -16.63 20.19
C PRO A 14 3.78 -17.07 18.84
N ILE A 15 3.22 -18.28 18.78
CA ILE A 15 2.58 -18.84 17.59
C ILE A 15 1.15 -19.25 17.94
N SER A 16 0.21 -18.87 17.08
CA SER A 16 -1.17 -19.35 17.13
C SER A 16 -1.52 -20.06 15.83
N LEU A 17 -2.25 -21.18 15.94
CA LEU A 17 -2.75 -21.93 14.80
C LEU A 17 -4.26 -21.73 14.70
N LYS A 18 -4.75 -21.33 13.52
CA LYS A 18 -6.18 -21.27 13.21
C LYS A 18 -6.47 -22.13 11.99
N SER A 19 -7.60 -22.83 12.00
CA SER A 19 -8.08 -23.57 10.83
C SER A 19 -8.84 -22.63 9.89
N GLY A 20 -8.79 -22.90 8.59
CA GLY A 20 -9.43 -22.09 7.56
C GLY A 20 -8.43 -21.25 6.77
N LYS A 21 -8.95 -20.31 5.98
CA LYS A 21 -8.15 -19.30 5.28
C LYS A 21 -8.25 -17.98 6.04
N PRO A 22 -7.15 -17.24 6.21
CA PRO A 22 -7.22 -15.92 6.82
C PRO A 22 -7.96 -14.96 5.89
N ASP A 23 -8.82 -14.14 6.46
CA ASP A 23 -9.43 -13.00 5.78
C ASP A 23 -8.40 -11.86 5.76
N LEU A 24 -7.97 -11.51 4.55
CA LEU A 24 -6.90 -10.56 4.28
C LEU A 24 -7.34 -9.61 3.17
N ASN A 25 -7.07 -8.32 3.37
CA ASN A 25 -7.31 -7.28 2.39
C ASN A 25 -5.98 -6.70 1.93
N LEU A 26 -5.82 -6.48 0.63
CA LEU A 26 -4.68 -5.74 0.11
C LEU A 26 -5.06 -4.26 0.12
N ALA A 27 -4.46 -3.51 1.02
CA ALA A 27 -4.79 -2.10 1.27
C ALA A 27 -3.63 -1.20 0.81
N PRO A 28 -3.93 -0.03 0.24
CA PRO A 28 -2.90 0.95 -0.08
C PRO A 28 -2.20 1.44 1.19
N SER A 29 -0.87 1.40 1.21
CA SER A 29 -0.04 1.77 2.38
C SER A 29 0.81 3.01 2.15
N ASP A 30 1.32 3.20 0.93
CA ASP A 30 2.21 4.32 0.60
C ASP A 30 2.09 4.73 -0.87
N ILE A 31 2.61 5.92 -1.20
CA ILE A 31 2.73 6.45 -2.55
C ILE A 31 4.18 6.79 -2.85
N GLN A 32 4.74 6.12 -3.86
CA GLN A 32 6.02 6.49 -4.46
C GLN A 32 5.77 7.36 -5.69
N ILE A 33 6.52 8.46 -5.79
CA ILE A 33 6.36 9.46 -6.85
C ILE A 33 7.65 9.56 -7.65
N ASP A 34 7.55 9.43 -8.97
CA ASP A 34 8.67 9.63 -9.89
C ASP A 34 8.84 11.12 -10.23
N TYR A 35 9.77 11.76 -9.53
CA TYR A 35 10.13 13.16 -9.75
C TYR A 35 10.67 13.43 -11.16
N SER A 36 11.22 12.42 -11.85
CA SER A 36 11.74 12.60 -13.22
C SER A 36 10.62 12.82 -14.24
N LEU A 37 9.40 12.37 -13.94
CA LEU A 37 8.21 12.56 -14.78
C LEU A 37 7.45 13.86 -14.42
N ILE A 38 7.56 14.32 -13.17
CA ILE A 38 6.89 15.56 -12.70
C ILE A 38 7.76 16.80 -12.96
N GLY A 39 9.04 16.75 -12.60
CA GLY A 39 9.95 17.89 -12.61
C GLY A 39 10.03 18.62 -13.96
N PRO A 40 10.29 17.94 -15.09
CA PRO A 40 10.40 18.59 -16.40
C PRO A 40 9.12 19.30 -16.87
N ILE A 41 7.95 18.77 -16.49
CA ILE A 41 6.64 19.27 -16.92
C ILE A 41 6.25 20.49 -16.09
N PHE A 42 6.36 20.38 -14.77
CA PHE A 42 5.81 21.36 -13.83
C PHE A 42 6.83 22.34 -13.28
N ARG A 43 8.13 22.07 -13.47
CA ARG A 43 9.25 22.94 -13.12
C ARG A 43 9.15 23.42 -11.66
N GLU A 44 8.98 24.73 -11.46
CA GLU A 44 8.89 25.38 -10.14
C GLU A 44 7.68 24.91 -9.31
N LYS A 45 6.64 24.34 -9.95
CA LYS A 45 5.46 23.81 -9.25
C LYS A 45 5.60 22.33 -8.83
N SER A 46 6.71 21.68 -9.17
CA SER A 46 6.90 20.24 -8.91
C SER A 46 6.79 19.88 -7.43
N ASP A 47 7.45 20.64 -6.55
CA ASP A 47 7.40 20.39 -5.11
C ASP A 47 5.99 20.57 -4.53
N THR A 48 5.26 21.59 -4.99
CA THR A 48 3.86 21.82 -4.59
C THR A 48 2.96 20.66 -5.02
N ILE A 49 3.13 20.17 -6.26
CA ILE A 49 2.37 19.02 -6.77
C ILE A 49 2.67 17.76 -5.95
N VAL A 50 3.94 17.47 -5.71
CA VAL A 50 4.32 16.28 -4.95
C VAL A 50 3.77 16.34 -3.52
N SER A 51 3.81 17.51 -2.90
CA SER A 51 3.23 17.72 -1.56
C SER A 51 1.72 17.49 -1.58
N ALA A 52 1.01 18.04 -2.57
CA ALA A 52 -0.43 17.84 -2.72
C ALA A 52 -0.81 16.37 -2.94
N ILE A 53 -0.02 15.60 -3.69
CA ILE A 53 -0.24 14.15 -3.86
C ILE A 53 -0.10 13.44 -2.50
N LYS A 54 0.94 13.77 -1.72
CA LYS A 54 1.22 13.14 -0.42
C LYS A 54 0.21 13.50 0.67
N GLU A 55 -0.46 14.63 0.54
CA GLU A 55 -1.50 15.08 1.47
C GLU A 55 -2.88 14.48 1.14
N MET A 56 -3.09 14.02 -0.11
CA MET A 56 -4.32 13.37 -0.50
C MET A 56 -4.44 11.98 0.13
N PRO A 57 -5.63 11.55 0.60
CA PRO A 57 -5.82 10.18 1.06
C PRO A 57 -5.42 9.17 -0.02
N ILE A 58 -4.58 8.19 0.33
CA ILE A 58 -4.03 7.23 -0.65
C ILE A 58 -5.16 6.44 -1.32
N SER A 59 -6.23 6.13 -0.57
CA SER A 59 -7.45 5.51 -1.11
C SER A 59 -8.07 6.33 -2.23
N ASP A 60 -8.05 7.66 -2.13
CA ASP A 60 -8.66 8.56 -3.12
C ASP A 60 -7.77 8.67 -4.36
N VAL A 61 -6.44 8.71 -4.17
CA VAL A 61 -5.46 8.64 -5.26
C VAL A 61 -5.64 7.34 -6.04
N LYS A 62 -5.73 6.21 -5.33
CA LYS A 62 -5.98 4.89 -5.93
C LYS A 62 -7.28 4.86 -6.72
N LEU A 63 -8.38 5.28 -6.10
CA LEU A 63 -9.69 5.29 -6.74
C LEU A 63 -9.69 6.14 -8.01
N GLN A 64 -9.08 7.33 -7.98
CA GLN A 64 -8.99 8.19 -9.16
C GLN A 64 -8.19 7.53 -10.29
N LEU A 65 -7.03 6.94 -9.99
CA LEU A 65 -6.19 6.27 -10.98
C LEU A 65 -6.91 5.06 -11.59
N GLU A 66 -7.59 4.24 -10.79
CA GLU A 66 -8.34 3.07 -11.26
C GLU A 66 -9.57 3.45 -12.08
N THR A 67 -10.26 4.54 -11.71
CA THR A 67 -11.52 4.95 -12.36
C THR A 67 -11.26 5.78 -13.62
N ASN A 68 -10.31 6.71 -13.56
CA ASN A 68 -10.11 7.74 -14.59
C ASN A 68 -8.84 7.52 -15.41
N GLY A 69 -7.90 6.68 -14.94
CA GLY A 69 -6.59 6.49 -15.56
C GLY A 69 -5.64 7.68 -15.40
N ILE A 70 -6.04 8.73 -14.67
CA ILE A 70 -5.25 9.93 -14.41
C ILE A 70 -5.54 10.45 -13.00
N LEU A 71 -4.55 11.08 -12.37
CA LEU A 71 -4.76 11.81 -11.12
C LEU A 71 -4.97 13.30 -11.44
N LYS A 72 -6.06 13.88 -10.93
CA LYS A 72 -6.33 15.31 -11.05
C LYS A 72 -6.13 15.99 -9.71
N LEU A 73 -5.43 17.13 -9.74
CA LEU A 73 -5.15 17.95 -8.58
C LEU A 73 -5.56 19.40 -8.85
N GLU A 74 -6.08 20.08 -7.84
CA GLU A 74 -6.30 21.53 -7.91
C GLU A 74 -5.11 22.24 -7.24
N ILE A 75 -4.35 23.02 -8.02
CA ILE A 75 -3.17 23.76 -7.56
C ILE A 75 -3.33 25.21 -7.97
N ASP A 76 -3.29 26.13 -7.00
CA ASP A 76 -3.47 27.58 -7.22
C ASP A 76 -4.77 27.93 -8.00
N GLY A 77 -5.86 27.18 -7.77
CA GLY A 77 -7.14 27.37 -8.47
C GLY A 77 -7.13 26.91 -9.94
N SER A 78 -6.13 26.11 -10.35
CA SER A 78 -6.05 25.48 -11.67
C SER A 78 -6.04 23.96 -11.53
N GLU A 79 -6.80 23.26 -12.37
CA GLU A 79 -6.75 21.80 -12.45
C GLU A 79 -5.47 21.36 -13.20
N VAL A 80 -4.73 20.44 -12.59
CA VAL A 80 -3.53 19.83 -13.14
C VAL A 80 -3.74 18.32 -13.24
N SER A 81 -3.40 17.74 -14.39
CA SER A 81 -3.42 16.29 -14.59
C SER A 81 -2.02 15.71 -14.45
N ILE A 82 -1.89 14.66 -13.64
CA ILE A 82 -0.64 13.93 -13.41
C ILE A 82 -0.69 12.62 -14.19
N ASN A 83 0.41 12.32 -14.88
CA ASN A 83 0.57 11.05 -15.58
C ASN A 83 0.56 9.89 -14.54
N PRO A 84 -0.30 8.87 -14.69
CA PRO A 84 -0.31 7.70 -13.79
C PRO A 84 1.06 7.02 -13.66
N ASP A 85 1.90 7.04 -14.71
CA ASP A 85 3.23 6.44 -14.67
C ASP A 85 4.17 7.10 -13.63
N ALA A 86 3.85 8.34 -13.23
CA ALA A 86 4.60 9.05 -12.19
C ALA A 86 4.22 8.62 -10.77
N ILE A 87 3.21 7.76 -10.60
CA ILE A 87 2.64 7.39 -9.31
C ILE A 87 2.62 5.88 -9.19
N LYS A 88 3.27 5.37 -8.15
CA LYS A 88 3.20 3.97 -7.76
C LYS A 88 2.58 3.86 -6.38
N ILE A 89 1.41 3.23 -6.30
CA ILE A 89 0.76 2.90 -5.04
C ILE A 89 1.37 1.60 -4.53
N MET A 90 1.89 1.66 -3.32
CA MET A 90 2.35 0.49 -2.58
C MET A 90 1.17 -0.06 -1.80
N GLU A 91 1.07 -1.38 -1.74
CA GLU A 91 0.00 -2.07 -1.04
C GLU A 91 0.57 -3.10 -0.09
N GLU A 92 -0.10 -3.25 1.05
CA GLU A 92 0.23 -4.19 2.10
C GLU A 92 -1.00 -5.01 2.47
N TYR A 93 -0.74 -6.22 2.94
CA TYR A 93 -1.81 -7.04 3.47
C TYR A 93 -2.21 -6.53 4.85
N GLN A 94 -3.52 -6.43 5.06
CA GLN A 94 -4.13 -6.13 6.34
C GLN A 94 -5.10 -7.24 6.72
N THR A 95 -5.21 -7.53 8.02
CA THR A 95 -6.32 -8.32 8.53
C THR A 95 -7.64 -7.56 8.41
N ASP A 96 -8.77 -8.23 8.63
CA ASP A 96 -10.09 -7.57 8.71
C ASP A 96 -10.19 -6.49 9.79
N GLU A 97 -9.27 -6.49 10.77
CA GLU A 97 -9.17 -5.44 11.79
C GLU A 97 -8.31 -4.25 11.32
N GLY A 98 -7.82 -4.24 10.07
CA GLY A 98 -6.95 -3.22 9.51
C GLY A 98 -5.49 -3.30 9.97
N LYS A 99 -5.06 -4.41 10.56
CA LYS A 99 -3.68 -4.59 11.03
C LYS A 99 -2.80 -5.08 9.89
N GLU A 100 -1.75 -4.34 9.57
CA GLU A 100 -0.72 -4.75 8.62
C GLU A 100 -0.09 -6.08 9.02
N VAL A 101 0.09 -6.97 8.05
CA VAL A 101 0.72 -8.28 8.22
C VAL A 101 1.57 -8.61 7.00
N ASN A 102 2.71 -9.24 7.25
CA ASN A 102 3.45 -9.90 6.18
C ASN A 102 2.86 -11.29 5.93
N VAL A 103 2.65 -11.64 4.66
CA VAL A 103 1.98 -12.88 4.26
C VAL A 103 2.94 -13.78 3.50
N LEU A 104 3.13 -15.00 3.99
CA LEU A 104 3.81 -16.08 3.28
C LEU A 104 2.82 -17.17 2.90
N THR A 105 2.62 -17.36 1.60
CA THR A 105 1.75 -18.41 1.05
C THR A 105 2.57 -19.65 0.71
N LEU A 106 2.25 -20.76 1.38
CA LEU A 106 2.78 -22.08 1.12
C LEU A 106 1.68 -22.95 0.47
N PRO A 107 2.01 -24.07 -0.20
CA PRO A 107 1.00 -24.91 -0.86
C PRO A 107 -0.15 -25.35 0.04
N ASN A 108 0.11 -25.55 1.34
CA ASN A 108 -0.86 -26.10 2.31
C ASN A 108 -1.10 -25.18 3.52
N ALA A 109 -0.57 -23.95 3.54
CA ALA A 109 -0.69 -23.05 4.68
C ALA A 109 -0.46 -21.59 4.28
N THR A 110 -1.05 -20.68 5.05
CA THR A 110 -0.75 -19.25 4.99
C THR A 110 -0.19 -18.83 6.34
N ILE A 111 0.99 -18.21 6.34
CA ILE A 111 1.64 -17.69 7.54
C ILE A 111 1.46 -16.18 7.54
N LEU A 112 0.90 -15.65 8.62
CA LEU A 112 0.83 -14.22 8.89
C LEU A 112 1.89 -13.87 9.91
N LEU A 113 2.76 -12.93 9.56
CA LEU A 113 3.72 -12.34 10.49
C LEU A 113 3.19 -10.97 10.91
N HIS A 114 2.86 -10.87 12.18
CA HIS A 114 2.52 -9.62 12.84
C HIS A 114 3.83 -8.97 13.31
N LEU A 115 4.13 -7.76 12.83
CA LEU A 115 5.30 -6.98 13.23
C LEU A 115 5.05 -6.21 14.53
#